data_AF-M0AGX2-F1
#
_entry.id   AF-M0AGX2-F1
#
_cell.length_a   1.000
_cell.length_b   1.000
_cell.length_c   1.000
_cell.angle_alpha   90.00
_cell.angle_beta   90.00
_cell.angle_gamma   90.00
#
_symmetry.space_group_name_H-M   'P 1'
#
loop_
_entity.id
_entity.type
_entity.pdbx_description
1 polymer ?
#
loop_
_entity_poly.entity_id
_entity_poly.type
_entity_poly.pdbx_seq_one_letter_code
_entity_poly.pdbx_strand_id
1 'polypeptide(L)'
;MSDQSLSRREFIASGVAAVGAVLGTQSASADIWSDEGGSWAASHITHVGDDAAELEKYQPRLVTLPEDRQRMIGIYGWYADSDRYNTRAYNYWMKYSHQDSLTDRIPFLGSLFAEDAHLGDHEPFTALVDSETGAVQEVLYSGYHHYASVLAAENAHLSAEAVEGKETHTPLEVVTPHHHYRLAGTDDGVLASNTTSMESFLDAFPVWDDDGVWASTDRRTVADPWRVRDTGTWWDKSTLDYQFARIQLFLAWRDEHDNLVGV
;
A
#
# COMPACT_ATOMS: atom_id res chain seq x y z
N MET A 1 7.86 -40.35 -29.46
CA MET A 1 8.60 -39.27 -28.77
C MET A 1 8.37 -38.01 -29.58
N SER A 2 7.37 -37.23 -29.18
CA SER A 2 7.00 -35.97 -29.82
C SER A 2 7.07 -34.90 -28.75
N ASP A 3 8.04 -34.02 -28.93
CA ASP A 3 8.34 -32.84 -28.13
C ASP A 3 7.21 -31.82 -28.34
N GLN A 4 6.44 -31.51 -27.30
CA GLN A 4 5.46 -30.41 -27.31
C GLN A 4 5.98 -29.31 -26.40
N SER A 5 6.86 -28.47 -26.95
CA SER A 5 7.18 -27.17 -26.37
C SER A 5 5.98 -26.26 -26.57
N LEU A 6 5.15 -26.11 -25.54
CA LEU A 6 4.11 -25.08 -25.51
C LEU A 6 4.80 -23.71 -25.55
N SER A 7 4.51 -22.94 -26.61
CA SER A 7 5.14 -21.65 -26.84
C SER A 7 4.55 -20.61 -25.90
N ARG A 8 5.42 -19.73 -25.35
CA ARG A 8 5.12 -18.58 -24.47
C ARG A 8 4.04 -17.60 -24.96
N ARG A 9 3.38 -17.84 -26.09
CA ARG A 9 2.32 -17.00 -26.68
C ARG A 9 0.90 -17.41 -26.28
N GLU A 10 0.69 -18.56 -25.66
CA GLU A 10 -0.65 -18.97 -25.20
C GLU A 10 -1.00 -18.42 -23.80
N PHE A 11 -0.03 -17.91 -23.03
CA PHE A 11 -0.28 -17.33 -21.69
C PHE A 11 -0.82 -15.89 -21.72
N ILE A 12 -0.76 -15.20 -22.87
CA ILE A 12 -1.20 -13.79 -23.00
C ILE A 12 -2.66 -13.68 -23.50
N ALA A 13 -3.34 -14.80 -23.79
CA ALA A 13 -4.65 -14.78 -24.44
C ALA A 13 -5.88 -14.85 -23.50
N SER A 14 -5.71 -14.82 -22.18
CA SER A 14 -6.85 -14.94 -21.23
C SER A 14 -7.25 -13.64 -20.51
N GLY A 15 -6.77 -12.48 -20.97
CA GLY A 15 -6.90 -11.22 -20.22
C GLY A 15 -7.65 -10.07 -20.90
N VAL A 16 -8.58 -10.33 -21.84
CA VAL A 16 -9.42 -9.24 -22.40
C VAL A 16 -10.86 -9.71 -22.59
N ALA A 17 -11.68 -9.45 -21.59
CA ALA A 17 -13.13 -9.33 -21.74
C ALA A 17 -13.57 -8.01 -21.10
N ALA A 18 -13.25 -6.90 -21.77
CA ALA A 18 -13.80 -5.59 -21.44
C ALA A 18 -15.25 -5.52 -21.94
N VAL A 19 -16.20 -5.78 -21.03
CA VAL A 19 -17.62 -5.47 -21.24
C VAL A 19 -17.80 -3.97 -21.00
N GLY A 20 -18.18 -3.25 -22.05
CA GLY A 20 -18.66 -1.89 -21.93
C GLY A 20 -20.05 -1.84 -21.30
N ALA A 21 -20.22 -0.98 -20.29
CA ALA A 21 -21.42 -0.20 -20.04
C ALA A 21 -21.12 0.84 -18.94
N VAL A 22 -20.95 2.10 -19.36
CA VAL A 22 -21.14 3.26 -18.48
C VAL A 22 -22.65 3.40 -18.27
N LEU A 23 -23.12 3.39 -17.01
CA LEU A 23 -24.21 4.21 -16.45
C LEU A 23 -24.67 3.63 -15.10
N GLY A 24 -24.39 4.36 -14.01
CA GLY A 24 -24.96 4.15 -12.68
C GLY A 24 -23.90 4.02 -11.60
N THR A 25 -23.58 5.13 -10.94
CA THR A 25 -22.96 5.13 -9.61
C THR A 25 -23.93 4.47 -8.63
N GLN A 26 -23.84 3.15 -8.52
CA GLN A 26 -24.30 2.43 -7.34
C GLN A 26 -23.10 2.34 -6.41
N SER A 27 -23.15 3.10 -5.32
CA SER A 27 -22.24 2.92 -4.19
C SER A 27 -22.39 1.49 -3.68
N ALA A 28 -21.45 0.62 -4.05
CA ALA A 28 -21.37 -0.74 -3.54
C ALA A 28 -20.67 -0.69 -2.17
N SER A 29 -21.34 -0.17 -1.14
CA SER A 29 -20.72 0.01 0.18
C SER A 29 -21.65 -0.40 1.33
N ALA A 30 -22.40 -1.50 1.16
CA ALA A 30 -23.24 -2.05 2.23
C ALA A 30 -23.26 -3.59 2.31
N ASP A 31 -23.04 -4.33 1.22
CA ASP A 31 -23.29 -5.79 1.22
C ASP A 31 -22.13 -6.67 1.70
N ILE A 32 -20.90 -6.12 1.84
CA ILE A 32 -19.77 -6.84 2.46
C ILE A 32 -19.95 -7.01 3.99
N TRP A 33 -20.92 -6.29 4.59
CA TRP A 33 -21.29 -6.39 6.01
C TRP A 33 -22.45 -7.37 6.28
N SER A 34 -22.81 -8.23 5.33
CA SER A 34 -23.89 -9.19 5.57
C SER A 34 -23.44 -10.32 6.51
N ASP A 35 -24.23 -10.51 7.58
CA ASP A 35 -24.03 -11.32 8.79
C ASP A 35 -23.68 -12.82 8.61
N GLU A 36 -23.38 -13.31 7.40
CA GLU A 36 -23.11 -14.73 7.13
C GLU A 36 -21.74 -15.04 6.48
N GLY A 37 -20.88 -14.05 6.26
CA GLY A 37 -19.49 -14.24 5.78
C GLY A 37 -18.53 -13.34 6.53
N GLY A 38 -17.88 -13.86 7.57
CA GLY A 38 -17.12 -13.10 8.58
C GLY A 38 -16.35 -11.89 8.03
N SER A 39 -16.64 -10.71 8.58
CA SER A 39 -15.94 -9.47 8.27
C SER A 39 -14.44 -9.66 8.47
N TRP A 40 -13.65 -9.46 7.41
CA TRP A 40 -12.20 -9.47 7.47
C TRP A 40 -11.66 -8.28 8.29
N ALA A 41 -12.47 -7.24 8.49
CA ALA A 41 -12.13 -6.05 9.24
C ALA A 41 -12.18 -6.29 10.77
N ALA A 42 -11.42 -5.51 11.53
CA ALA A 42 -11.43 -5.60 12.99
C ALA A 42 -12.79 -5.20 13.61
N SER A 43 -13.12 -5.76 14.76
CA SER A 43 -14.46 -5.65 15.38
C SER A 43 -14.87 -4.25 15.84
N HIS A 44 -13.93 -3.30 15.94
CA HIS A 44 -14.20 -1.90 16.30
C HIS A 44 -14.43 -1.01 15.07
N ILE A 45 -14.31 -1.58 13.86
CA ILE A 45 -14.63 -0.89 12.62
C ILE A 45 -16.15 -0.95 12.45
N THR A 46 -16.76 0.22 12.32
CA THR A 46 -18.23 0.37 12.24
C THR A 46 -18.69 0.62 10.81
N HIS A 47 -17.81 1.10 9.94
CA HIS A 47 -18.09 1.36 8.56
C HIS A 47 -16.81 1.26 7.72
N VAL A 48 -16.96 0.78 6.48
CA VAL A 48 -15.92 0.86 5.45
C VAL A 48 -16.50 1.35 4.13
N GLY A 49 -15.68 1.98 3.32
CA GLY A 49 -16.02 2.35 1.96
C GLY A 49 -14.79 2.57 1.08
N ASP A 50 -15.01 2.77 -0.21
CA ASP A 50 -13.99 2.81 -1.26
C ASP A 50 -14.32 3.85 -2.34
N ASP A 51 -15.13 4.86 -2.00
CA ASP A 51 -15.46 5.96 -2.91
C ASP A 51 -14.18 6.68 -3.37
N ALA A 52 -13.92 6.63 -4.68
CA ALA A 52 -12.69 7.14 -5.26
C ALA A 52 -12.52 8.66 -5.08
N ALA A 53 -13.61 9.43 -5.08
CA ALA A 53 -13.54 10.88 -4.90
C ALA A 53 -13.22 11.26 -3.45
N GLU A 54 -13.69 10.48 -2.49
CA GLU A 54 -13.30 10.62 -1.08
C GLU A 54 -11.84 10.18 -0.87
N LEU A 55 -11.45 9.01 -1.42
CA LEU A 55 -10.07 8.49 -1.34
C LEU A 55 -9.07 9.42 -2.02
N GLU A 56 -9.44 10.11 -3.10
CA GLU A 56 -8.53 11.01 -3.79
C GLU A 56 -8.04 12.13 -2.85
N LYS A 57 -8.84 12.58 -1.88
CA LYS A 57 -8.52 13.70 -0.96
C LYS A 57 -7.34 13.43 -0.03
N TYR A 58 -7.08 12.17 0.32
CA TYR A 58 -6.11 11.82 1.37
C TYR A 58 -4.99 10.88 0.91
N GLN A 59 -4.97 10.53 -0.38
CA GLN A 59 -3.90 9.70 -0.94
C GLN A 59 -2.55 10.43 -0.89
N PRO A 60 -1.42 9.70 -0.90
CA PRO A 60 -0.11 10.33 -0.97
C PRO A 60 0.13 10.96 -2.33
N ARG A 61 1.03 11.95 -2.36
CA ARG A 61 1.68 12.35 -3.60
C ARG A 61 3.06 11.71 -3.67
N LEU A 62 3.41 11.19 -4.83
CA LEU A 62 4.63 10.45 -5.03
C LEU A 62 5.62 11.26 -5.86
N VAL A 63 6.82 11.44 -5.31
CA VAL A 63 8.03 11.86 -6.01
C VAL A 63 8.72 10.59 -6.49
N THR A 64 8.64 10.35 -7.79
CA THR A 64 9.06 9.07 -8.40
C THR A 64 10.00 9.31 -9.56
N LEU A 65 11.04 8.48 -9.69
CA LEU A 65 11.77 8.38 -10.94
C LEU A 65 10.86 7.85 -12.08
N PRO A 66 11.11 8.21 -13.35
CA PRO A 66 10.27 7.74 -14.46
C PRO A 66 10.17 6.22 -14.58
N GLU A 67 11.22 5.49 -14.21
CA GLU A 67 11.26 4.02 -14.21
C GLU A 67 10.32 3.41 -13.16
N ASP A 68 10.36 3.90 -11.92
CA ASP A 68 9.48 3.42 -10.86
C ASP A 68 8.03 3.81 -11.09
N ARG A 69 7.79 4.96 -11.73
CA ARG A 69 6.45 5.35 -12.18
C ARG A 69 5.86 4.35 -13.16
N GLN A 70 6.65 3.84 -14.10
CA GLN A 70 6.20 2.81 -15.06
C GLN A 70 5.97 1.45 -14.39
N ARG A 71 6.60 1.22 -13.25
CA ARG A 71 6.45 -0.02 -12.47
C ARG A 71 5.22 -0.02 -11.59
N MET A 72 4.68 1.13 -11.21
CA MET A 72 3.45 1.21 -10.43
C MET A 72 2.25 0.86 -11.32
N ILE A 73 1.68 -0.32 -11.07
CA ILE A 73 0.64 -0.92 -11.89
C ILE A 73 -0.76 -0.80 -11.27
N GLY A 74 -0.87 -0.38 -10.01
CA GLY A 74 -2.17 -0.12 -9.38
C GLY A 74 -2.05 0.67 -8.08
N ILE A 75 -3.16 1.29 -7.68
CA ILE A 75 -3.35 1.83 -6.33
C ILE A 75 -4.73 1.39 -5.85
N TYR A 76 -4.78 0.80 -4.66
CA TYR A 76 -5.97 0.18 -4.11
C TYR A 76 -6.31 0.84 -2.79
N GLY A 77 -7.47 1.49 -2.74
CA GLY A 77 -7.87 2.30 -1.59
C GLY A 77 -9.13 1.79 -0.90
N TRP A 78 -9.22 2.07 0.40
CA TRP A 78 -10.45 2.01 1.19
C TRP A 78 -10.32 2.92 2.41
N TYR A 79 -11.44 3.24 3.04
CA TYR A 79 -11.48 3.95 4.30
C TYR A 79 -12.29 3.19 5.34
N ALA A 80 -11.99 3.46 6.61
CA ALA A 80 -12.63 2.82 7.76
C ALA A 80 -12.98 3.86 8.84
N ASP A 81 -14.20 3.77 9.37
CA ASP A 81 -14.60 4.42 10.61
C ASP A 81 -14.52 3.45 11.78
N SER A 82 -14.29 3.97 12.97
CA SER A 82 -14.25 3.18 14.20
C SER A 82 -15.00 3.83 15.34
N ASP A 83 -15.59 3.02 16.21
CA ASP A 83 -16.15 3.45 17.50
C ASP A 83 -15.09 3.62 18.60
N ARG A 84 -13.85 3.20 18.33
CA ARG A 84 -12.72 3.24 19.26
C ARG A 84 -11.80 4.44 19.04
N TYR A 85 -11.72 4.96 17.82
CA TYR A 85 -10.80 6.02 17.44
C TYR A 85 -11.57 7.23 16.91
N ASN A 86 -11.10 8.44 17.25
CA ASN A 86 -11.67 9.70 16.75
C ASN A 86 -11.15 10.08 15.35
N THR A 87 -10.50 9.14 14.67
CA THR A 87 -10.02 9.30 13.30
C THR A 87 -10.73 8.34 12.38
N ARG A 88 -10.93 8.75 11.14
CA ARG A 88 -11.18 7.88 9.99
C ARG A 88 -9.83 7.52 9.39
N ALA A 89 -9.64 6.25 9.08
CA ALA A 89 -8.45 5.79 8.39
C ALA A 89 -8.70 5.76 6.88
N TYR A 90 -7.81 6.35 6.11
CA TYR A 90 -7.74 6.21 4.66
C TYR A 90 -6.51 5.37 4.32
N ASN A 91 -6.72 4.16 3.83
CA ASN A 91 -5.68 3.16 3.63
C ASN A 91 -5.51 2.88 2.14
N TYR A 92 -4.27 2.82 1.70
CA TYR A 92 -3.88 2.67 0.30
C TYR A 92 -2.79 1.64 0.18
N TRP A 93 -2.86 0.83 -0.86
CA TRP A 93 -1.82 -0.11 -1.25
C TRP A 93 -1.38 0.21 -2.67
N MET A 94 -0.14 0.65 -2.82
CA MET A 94 0.47 0.90 -4.12
C MET A 94 1.10 -0.39 -4.61
N LYS A 95 0.63 -0.87 -5.76
CA LYS A 95 1.11 -2.12 -6.37
C LYS A 95 2.19 -1.83 -7.40
N TYR A 96 3.35 -2.47 -7.25
CA TYR A 96 4.46 -2.40 -8.19
C TYR A 96 4.64 -3.76 -8.90
N SER A 97 4.95 -3.71 -10.19
CA SER A 97 5.10 -4.91 -11.01
C SER A 97 6.24 -5.82 -10.56
N HIS A 98 7.37 -5.22 -10.16
CA HIS A 98 8.54 -5.90 -9.63
C HIS A 98 9.46 -4.93 -8.89
N GLN A 99 10.22 -5.45 -7.92
CA GLN A 99 11.39 -4.79 -7.33
C GLN A 99 12.68 -5.29 -8.03
N ASP A 100 13.71 -4.43 -8.14
CA ASP A 100 15.05 -4.94 -8.46
C ASP A 100 15.73 -5.35 -7.16
N SER A 101 16.17 -6.60 -7.02
CA SER A 101 16.80 -7.02 -5.77
C SER A 101 18.23 -6.50 -5.66
N LEU A 102 18.64 -6.12 -4.45
CA LEU A 102 20.05 -5.82 -4.14
C LEU A 102 20.93 -7.06 -4.37
N THR A 103 20.37 -8.27 -4.22
CA THR A 103 21.06 -9.53 -4.53
C THR A 103 21.12 -9.85 -6.02
N ASP A 104 20.31 -9.21 -6.88
CA ASP A 104 20.47 -9.32 -8.35
C ASP A 104 21.79 -8.69 -8.82
N ARG A 105 22.35 -7.80 -7.99
CA ARG A 105 23.68 -7.20 -8.19
C ARG A 105 24.83 -8.03 -7.57
N ILE A 106 24.53 -9.12 -6.85
CA ILE A 106 25.53 -10.02 -6.22
C ILE A 106 25.42 -11.42 -6.85
N PRO A 107 26.31 -11.79 -7.80
CA PRO A 107 26.14 -12.93 -8.70
C PRO A 107 25.97 -14.32 -8.06
N PHE A 108 26.36 -14.50 -6.80
CA PHE A 108 26.34 -15.79 -6.11
C PHE A 108 25.27 -15.89 -5.00
N LEU A 109 24.56 -14.81 -4.69
CA LEU A 109 23.41 -14.80 -3.78
C LEU A 109 22.09 -14.63 -4.53
N GLY A 110 22.09 -13.99 -5.70
CA GLY A 110 20.88 -13.71 -6.49
C GLY A 110 19.99 -14.94 -6.73
N SER A 111 20.53 -16.09 -7.15
CA SER A 111 19.69 -17.25 -7.49
C SER A 111 18.96 -17.91 -6.32
N LEU A 112 19.31 -17.57 -5.06
CA LEU A 112 18.62 -18.09 -3.87
C LEU A 112 17.44 -17.21 -3.43
N PHE A 113 17.35 -15.98 -3.95
CA PHE A 113 16.42 -14.95 -3.46
C PHE A 113 15.69 -14.16 -4.57
N ALA A 114 16.05 -14.33 -5.85
CA ALA A 114 15.71 -13.38 -6.93
C ALA A 114 14.37 -13.56 -7.66
N GLU A 115 13.84 -14.77 -7.85
CA GLU A 115 12.85 -14.96 -8.94
C GLU A 115 11.37 -15.00 -8.55
N ASP A 116 11.00 -15.26 -7.28
CA ASP A 116 9.59 -15.48 -6.91
C ASP A 116 9.04 -14.53 -5.83
N ALA A 117 9.92 -13.90 -5.03
CA ALA A 117 9.51 -13.07 -3.88
C ALA A 117 9.26 -11.58 -4.22
N HIS A 118 9.53 -11.15 -5.45
CA HIS A 118 9.55 -9.72 -5.83
C HIS A 118 8.49 -9.34 -6.87
N LEU A 119 7.58 -10.25 -7.23
CA LEU A 119 6.47 -9.97 -8.15
C LEU A 119 5.25 -9.49 -7.39
N GLY A 120 4.76 -8.29 -7.72
CA GLY A 120 3.55 -7.74 -7.12
C GLY A 120 3.76 -7.24 -5.70
N ASP A 121 4.76 -6.38 -5.48
CA ASP A 121 4.94 -5.71 -4.21
C ASP A 121 3.79 -4.73 -3.96
N HIS A 122 3.28 -4.70 -2.73
CA HIS A 122 2.19 -3.84 -2.30
C HIS A 122 2.66 -3.00 -1.14
N GLU A 123 2.89 -1.72 -1.40
CA GLU A 123 3.44 -0.80 -0.41
C GLU A 123 2.31 -0.01 0.28
N PRO A 124 2.14 -0.16 1.61
CA PRO A 124 1.04 0.46 2.32
C PRO A 124 1.29 1.94 2.68
N PHE A 125 0.21 2.70 2.65
CA PHE A 125 0.10 4.04 3.20
C PHE A 125 -1.25 4.20 3.93
N THR A 126 -1.26 4.91 5.05
CA THR A 126 -2.47 5.22 5.81
C THR A 126 -2.44 6.67 6.26
N ALA A 127 -3.46 7.45 5.91
CA ALA A 127 -3.73 8.75 6.51
C ALA A 127 -4.82 8.60 7.57
N LEU A 128 -4.53 9.05 8.79
CA LEU A 128 -5.48 9.07 9.89
C LEU A 128 -5.98 10.49 10.08
N VAL A 129 -7.27 10.67 9.79
CA VAL A 129 -7.91 11.95 9.59
C VAL A 129 -8.95 12.15 10.68
N ASP A 130 -8.96 13.31 11.31
CA ASP A 130 -9.97 13.70 12.27
C ASP A 130 -11.37 13.62 11.64
N SER A 131 -12.24 12.77 12.20
CA SER A 131 -13.54 12.47 11.58
C SER A 131 -14.52 13.65 11.57
N GLU A 132 -14.29 14.66 12.41
CA GLU A 132 -15.16 15.84 12.50
C GLU A 132 -14.70 16.99 11.58
N THR A 133 -13.39 17.21 11.51
CA THR A 133 -12.80 18.37 10.82
C THR A 133 -12.23 18.05 9.45
N GLY A 134 -11.92 16.78 9.17
CA GLY A 134 -11.22 16.35 7.96
C GLY A 134 -9.73 16.71 7.95
N ALA A 135 -9.16 17.13 9.09
CA ALA A 135 -7.73 17.41 9.20
C ALA A 135 -6.94 16.11 9.33
N VAL A 136 -5.86 15.95 8.56
CA VAL A 136 -4.90 14.86 8.77
C VAL A 136 -4.25 15.05 10.13
N GLN A 137 -4.28 14.02 10.97
CA GLN A 137 -3.61 14.02 12.28
C GLN A 137 -2.28 13.29 12.23
N GLU A 138 -2.24 12.17 11.51
CA GLU A 138 -1.06 11.32 11.42
C GLU A 138 -1.07 10.52 10.12
N VAL A 139 0.12 10.16 9.68
CA VAL A 139 0.34 9.38 8.48
C VAL A 139 1.26 8.22 8.80
N LEU A 140 0.93 7.03 8.32
CA LEU A 140 1.72 5.82 8.43
C LEU A 140 2.08 5.35 7.04
N TYR A 141 3.36 5.10 6.79
CA TYR A 141 3.83 4.64 5.49
C TYR A 141 4.93 3.61 5.62
N SER A 142 5.09 2.79 4.59
CA SER A 142 6.18 1.84 4.47
C SER A 142 7.51 2.57 4.32
N GLY A 143 8.25 2.71 5.42
CA GLY A 143 9.51 3.49 5.48
C GLY A 143 10.76 2.70 5.13
N TYR A 144 10.74 1.38 5.34
CA TYR A 144 11.84 0.46 5.08
C TYR A 144 11.29 -0.93 4.76
N HIS A 145 10.53 -1.05 3.67
CA HIS A 145 9.96 -2.32 3.21
C HIS A 145 9.05 -2.96 4.28
N HIS A 146 7.85 -2.38 4.43
CA HIS A 146 6.77 -2.73 5.37
C HIS A 146 7.11 -2.53 6.86
N TYR A 147 8.19 -1.84 7.19
CA TYR A 147 8.31 -1.17 8.49
C TYR A 147 7.53 0.14 8.48
N ALA A 148 6.81 0.40 9.56
CA ALA A 148 6.02 1.61 9.68
C ALA A 148 6.87 2.79 10.11
N SER A 149 6.94 3.79 9.24
CA SER A 149 7.28 5.15 9.62
C SER A 149 6.01 5.89 9.97
N VAL A 150 6.06 6.67 11.05
CA VAL A 150 4.92 7.43 11.55
C VAL A 150 5.27 8.91 11.54
N LEU A 151 4.40 9.70 10.93
CA LEU A 151 4.55 11.14 10.79
C LEU A 151 3.30 11.82 11.35
N ALA A 152 3.46 12.55 12.46
CA ALA A 152 2.42 13.44 12.94
C ALA A 152 2.25 14.60 11.95
N ALA A 153 1.00 14.98 11.64
CA ALA A 153 0.71 16.00 10.63
C ALA A 153 1.33 17.37 10.96
N GLU A 154 1.45 17.71 12.25
CA GLU A 154 2.13 18.95 12.70
C GLU A 154 3.63 19.01 12.33
N ASN A 155 4.23 17.85 12.05
CA ASN A 155 5.62 17.71 11.61
C ASN A 155 5.73 17.39 10.11
N ALA A 156 4.59 17.26 9.42
CA ALA A 156 4.53 16.91 8.01
C ALA A 156 4.52 18.17 7.14
N HIS A 157 5.22 18.11 6.02
CA HIS A 157 4.94 18.99 4.90
C HIS A 157 3.75 18.40 4.13
N LEU A 158 2.55 18.88 4.39
CA LEU A 158 1.35 18.47 3.65
C LEU A 158 1.12 19.41 2.47
N SER A 159 0.76 18.85 1.33
CA SER A 159 0.42 19.61 0.12
C SER A 159 -1.10 19.69 -0.05
N ALA A 160 -1.54 20.80 -0.64
CA ALA A 160 -2.95 21.10 -0.80
C ALA A 160 -3.63 20.18 -1.84
N GLU A 161 -4.86 19.76 -1.53
CA GLU A 161 -5.76 19.18 -2.52
C GLU A 161 -6.35 20.27 -3.45
N ALA A 162 -6.78 19.86 -4.63
CA ALA A 162 -7.06 20.80 -5.73
C ALA A 162 -8.42 21.51 -5.63
N VAL A 163 -9.36 20.98 -4.85
CA VAL A 163 -10.78 21.38 -4.83
C VAL A 163 -11.07 22.39 -3.71
N GLU A 164 -10.73 22.08 -2.46
CA GLU A 164 -10.96 22.94 -1.28
C GLU A 164 -9.68 23.65 -0.80
N GLY A 165 -8.51 23.32 -1.37
CA GLY A 165 -7.20 23.85 -0.98
C GLY A 165 -6.68 23.36 0.38
N LYS A 166 -7.26 22.30 0.94
CA LYS A 166 -6.84 21.77 2.26
C LYS A 166 -5.53 20.99 2.14
N GLU A 167 -4.64 21.16 3.11
CA GLU A 167 -3.38 20.41 3.17
C GLU A 167 -3.64 18.99 3.69
N THR A 168 -3.78 18.03 2.77
CA THR A 168 -4.19 16.65 3.10
C THR A 168 -3.28 15.59 2.49
N HIS A 169 -2.47 15.93 1.48
CA HIS A 169 -1.61 14.97 0.82
C HIS A 169 -0.20 14.99 1.40
N THR A 170 0.34 13.81 1.73
CA THR A 170 1.74 13.67 2.14
C THR A 170 2.62 13.43 0.92
N PRO A 171 3.58 14.31 0.61
CA PRO A 171 4.59 14.07 -0.41
C PRO A 171 5.61 13.03 0.08
N LEU A 172 5.72 11.93 -0.67
CA LEU A 172 6.60 10.81 -0.38
C LEU A 172 7.50 10.55 -1.57
N GLU A 173 8.79 10.38 -1.32
CA GLU A 173 9.73 9.90 -2.33
C GLU A 173 9.74 8.36 -2.34
N VAL A 174 9.63 7.79 -3.53
CA VAL A 174 9.74 6.34 -3.74
C VAL A 174 11.21 5.97 -3.84
N VAL A 175 11.68 5.10 -2.94
CA VAL A 175 13.09 4.73 -2.83
C VAL A 175 13.38 3.51 -3.69
N THR A 176 14.11 3.73 -4.78
CA THR A 176 14.61 2.66 -5.65
C THR A 176 15.69 1.84 -4.94
N PRO A 177 15.74 0.50 -5.11
CA PRO A 177 14.87 -0.33 -5.94
C PRO A 177 13.70 -1.00 -5.22
N HIS A 178 13.51 -0.68 -3.94
CA HIS A 178 12.62 -1.43 -3.04
C HIS A 178 11.24 -0.80 -2.87
N HIS A 179 10.97 0.34 -3.51
CA HIS A 179 9.68 1.02 -3.60
C HIS A 179 9.02 1.47 -2.28
N HIS A 180 9.66 1.22 -1.13
CA HIS A 180 9.32 1.90 0.12
C HIS A 180 9.48 3.43 0.01
N TYR A 181 8.94 4.13 1.00
CA TYR A 181 8.83 5.57 0.99
C TYR A 181 9.76 6.22 2.00
N ARG A 182 10.18 7.45 1.67
CA ARG A 182 10.68 8.42 2.65
C ARG A 182 9.99 9.75 2.44
N LEU A 183 10.12 10.66 3.39
CA LEU A 183 9.56 12.01 3.20
C LEU A 183 10.24 12.68 2.02
N ALA A 184 9.45 13.22 1.09
CA ALA A 184 10.00 14.07 0.06
C ALA A 184 10.54 15.36 0.70
N GLY A 185 11.58 15.94 0.10
CA GLY A 185 12.13 17.21 0.55
C GLY A 185 11.17 18.38 0.28
N THR A 186 11.43 19.15 -0.78
CA THR A 186 10.59 20.31 -1.16
C THR A 186 9.72 20.05 -2.39
N ASP A 187 9.71 18.82 -2.89
CA ASP A 187 8.90 18.43 -4.06
C ASP A 187 7.58 17.82 -3.57
N ASP A 188 6.48 18.40 -4.02
CA ASP A 188 5.13 17.93 -3.68
C ASP A 188 4.75 16.65 -4.44
N GLY A 189 5.47 16.28 -5.50
CA GLY A 189 5.16 15.12 -6.33
C GLY A 189 3.81 15.20 -7.05
N VAL A 190 3.32 14.05 -7.49
CA VAL A 190 2.01 13.91 -8.16
C VAL A 190 1.12 12.94 -7.39
N LEU A 191 -0.20 13.09 -7.46
CA LEU A 191 -1.11 12.10 -6.86
C LEU A 191 -0.76 10.71 -7.38
N ALA A 192 -0.74 9.72 -6.47
CA ALA A 192 -0.47 8.34 -6.86
C ALA A 192 -1.47 7.88 -7.95
N SER A 193 -2.74 8.28 -7.85
CA SER A 193 -3.78 8.01 -8.84
C SER A 193 -3.57 8.68 -10.22
N ASN A 194 -2.64 9.64 -10.33
CA ASN A 194 -2.26 10.21 -11.64
C ASN A 194 -1.30 9.29 -12.42
N THR A 195 -0.69 8.32 -11.74
CA THR A 195 0.21 7.34 -12.38
C THR A 195 -0.58 6.11 -12.86
N THR A 196 -1.58 5.68 -12.10
CA THR A 196 -2.48 4.57 -12.42
C THR A 196 -3.84 4.82 -11.77
N SER A 197 -4.93 4.24 -12.27
CA SER A 197 -6.26 4.44 -11.69
C SER A 197 -6.39 3.89 -10.27
N MET A 198 -7.14 4.60 -9.42
CA MET A 198 -7.56 4.09 -8.11
C MET A 198 -8.58 2.96 -8.28
N GLU A 199 -8.28 1.82 -7.67
CA GLU A 199 -9.11 0.62 -7.62
C GLU A 199 -9.61 0.37 -6.20
N SER A 200 -10.68 -0.42 -6.07
CA SER A 200 -11.22 -0.81 -4.77
C SER A 200 -10.33 -1.85 -4.11
N PHE A 201 -9.85 -1.55 -2.91
CA PHE A 201 -9.22 -2.56 -2.06
C PHE A 201 -10.23 -3.62 -1.61
N LEU A 202 -11.49 -3.22 -1.38
CA LEU A 202 -12.54 -4.13 -0.90
C LEU A 202 -12.83 -5.24 -1.90
N ASP A 203 -12.80 -4.92 -3.21
CA ASP A 203 -12.95 -5.90 -4.28
C ASP A 203 -11.67 -6.73 -4.51
N ALA A 204 -10.49 -6.12 -4.35
CA ALA A 204 -9.21 -6.78 -4.58
C ALA A 204 -8.81 -7.75 -3.44
N PHE A 205 -9.18 -7.42 -2.20
CA PHE A 205 -8.71 -8.13 -1.00
C PHE A 205 -9.01 -9.63 -1.01
N PRO A 206 -10.23 -10.11 -1.34
CA PRO A 206 -10.51 -11.55 -1.38
C PRO A 206 -9.63 -12.30 -2.38
N VAL A 207 -9.42 -11.73 -3.57
CA VAL A 207 -8.59 -12.34 -4.62
C VAL A 207 -7.13 -12.41 -4.17
N TRP A 208 -6.63 -11.33 -3.59
CA TRP A 208 -5.25 -11.30 -3.09
C TRP A 208 -5.02 -12.21 -1.89
N ASP A 209 -6.01 -12.37 -1.01
CA ASP A 209 -5.93 -13.33 0.09
C ASP A 209 -5.91 -14.77 -0.41
N ASP A 210 -6.76 -15.10 -1.39
CA ASP A 210 -6.81 -16.42 -2.04
C ASP A 210 -5.52 -16.73 -2.83
N ASP A 211 -4.93 -15.73 -3.49
CA ASP A 211 -3.67 -15.83 -4.22
C ASP A 211 -2.43 -15.84 -3.30
N GLY A 212 -2.62 -15.67 -1.99
CA GLY A 212 -1.54 -15.72 -1.00
C GLY A 212 -0.64 -14.48 -0.98
N VAL A 213 -1.08 -13.35 -1.53
CA VAL A 213 -0.35 -12.06 -1.53
C VAL A 213 0.03 -11.65 -0.10
N TRP A 214 -0.83 -11.96 0.88
CA TRP A 214 -0.65 -11.61 2.28
C TRP A 214 0.07 -12.67 3.12
N ALA A 215 0.70 -13.68 2.49
CA ALA A 215 1.29 -14.82 3.22
C ALA A 215 2.39 -14.39 4.22
N SER A 216 3.10 -13.30 3.93
CA SER A 216 4.14 -12.74 4.80
C SER A 216 3.67 -11.55 5.65
N THR A 217 2.47 -11.02 5.40
CA THR A 217 1.89 -9.84 6.08
C THR A 217 1.10 -10.26 7.33
N ASP A 218 1.15 -9.48 8.42
CA ASP A 218 0.23 -9.69 9.56
C ASP A 218 -1.17 -9.31 9.09
N ARG A 219 -1.99 -10.30 8.78
CA ARG A 219 -3.39 -10.11 8.32
C ARG A 219 -4.18 -9.15 9.22
N ARG A 220 -3.86 -9.09 10.52
CA ARG A 220 -4.53 -8.16 11.44
C ARG A 220 -4.15 -6.70 11.19
N THR A 221 -2.95 -6.41 10.67
CA THR A 221 -2.55 -5.04 10.28
C THR A 221 -3.16 -4.62 8.95
N VAL A 222 -3.55 -5.58 8.11
CA VAL A 222 -4.35 -5.31 6.91
C VAL A 222 -5.81 -5.03 7.29
N ALA A 223 -6.36 -5.82 8.22
CA ALA A 223 -7.73 -5.72 8.74
C ALA A 223 -8.00 -4.51 9.65
N ASP A 224 -6.97 -3.96 10.28
CA ASP A 224 -7.04 -2.86 11.25
C ASP A 224 -5.99 -1.80 10.90
N PRO A 225 -6.37 -0.72 10.19
CA PRO A 225 -5.44 0.34 9.79
C PRO A 225 -4.72 1.03 10.95
N TRP A 226 -5.30 1.03 12.16
CA TRP A 226 -4.68 1.66 13.33
C TRP A 226 -3.63 0.78 13.99
N ARG A 227 -3.70 -0.54 13.78
CA ARG A 227 -2.84 -1.53 14.46
C ARG A 227 -1.35 -1.32 14.19
N VAL A 228 -1.01 -0.83 13.00
CA VAL A 228 0.40 -0.69 12.61
C VAL A 228 1.16 0.32 13.49
N ARG A 229 0.45 1.28 14.11
CA ARG A 229 0.98 2.17 15.16
C ARG A 229 1.62 1.39 16.31
N ASP A 230 0.96 0.32 16.73
CA ASP A 230 1.37 -0.48 17.88
C ASP A 230 2.39 -1.56 17.49
N THR A 231 2.27 -2.11 16.28
CA THR A 231 3.15 -3.20 15.83
C THR A 231 4.47 -2.71 15.25
N GLY A 232 4.51 -1.51 14.67
CA GLY A 232 5.66 -0.91 14.00
C GLY A 232 5.95 -1.50 12.61
N THR A 233 5.11 -2.40 12.11
CA THR A 233 5.32 -3.09 10.82
C THR A 233 4.04 -3.76 10.34
N TRP A 234 3.90 -3.88 9.02
CA TRP A 234 2.88 -4.70 8.36
C TRP A 234 3.29 -6.16 8.20
N TRP A 235 4.57 -6.51 8.39
CA TRP A 235 5.01 -7.90 8.33
C TRP A 235 4.46 -8.74 9.48
N ASP A 236 4.18 -10.01 9.21
CA ASP A 236 4.10 -11.01 10.25
C ASP A 236 5.51 -11.26 10.79
N LYS A 237 5.71 -10.93 12.08
CA LYS A 237 7.01 -11.01 12.76
C LYS A 237 7.59 -12.43 12.83
N SER A 238 6.80 -13.46 12.55
CA SER A 238 7.23 -14.86 12.52
C SER A 238 7.85 -15.27 11.18
N THR A 239 7.71 -14.46 10.14
CA THR A 239 8.18 -14.75 8.77
C THR A 239 9.67 -14.51 8.63
N LEU A 240 10.31 -15.19 7.67
CA LEU A 240 11.71 -14.94 7.34
C LEU A 240 11.91 -13.54 6.74
N ASP A 241 10.95 -13.03 5.98
CA ASP A 241 10.97 -11.70 5.38
C ASP A 241 11.12 -10.61 6.44
N TYR A 242 10.32 -10.68 7.52
CA TYR A 242 10.47 -9.78 8.65
C TYR A 242 11.87 -9.84 9.27
N GLN A 243 12.39 -11.05 9.50
CA GLN A 243 13.70 -11.23 10.14
C GLN A 243 14.83 -10.67 9.26
N PHE A 244 14.76 -10.86 7.94
CA PHE A 244 15.74 -10.31 7.00
C PHE A 244 15.63 -8.79 6.89
N ALA A 245 14.42 -8.24 6.73
CA ALA A 245 14.19 -6.80 6.69
C ALA A 245 14.68 -6.12 7.98
N ARG A 246 14.54 -6.78 9.14
CA ARG A 246 15.09 -6.30 10.42
C ARG A 246 16.62 -6.18 10.41
N ILE A 247 17.31 -7.15 9.82
CA ILE A 247 18.78 -7.12 9.71
C ILE A 247 19.20 -5.98 8.77
N GLN A 248 18.52 -5.82 7.64
CA GLN A 248 18.78 -4.72 6.71
C GLN A 248 18.58 -3.36 7.39
N LEU A 249 17.49 -3.20 8.13
CA LEU A 249 17.21 -2.00 8.93
C LEU A 249 18.33 -1.72 9.93
N PHE A 250 18.78 -2.73 10.68
CA PHE A 250 19.90 -2.57 11.61
C PHE A 250 21.20 -2.13 10.92
N LEU A 251 21.46 -2.62 9.70
CA LEU A 251 22.63 -2.26 8.92
C LEU A 251 22.52 -0.84 8.33
N ALA A 252 21.33 -0.44 7.88
CA ALA A 252 21.06 0.87 7.30
C ALA A 252 20.96 1.98 8.37
N TRP A 253 20.35 1.70 9.51
CA TRP A 253 20.22 2.63 10.65
C TRP A 253 21.56 3.00 11.29
N ARG A 254 22.59 2.16 11.08
CA ARG A 254 23.98 2.52 11.43
C ARG A 254 24.46 3.74 10.65
N ASP A 255 23.86 4.01 9.48
CA ASP A 255 24.37 4.96 8.51
C ASP A 255 23.45 6.22 8.37
N GLU A 256 22.13 6.18 8.68
CA GLU A 256 21.21 7.36 8.68
C GLU A 256 20.08 7.33 9.76
N HIS A 257 19.58 8.50 10.19
CA HIS A 257 18.72 8.72 11.38
C HIS A 257 17.24 9.06 11.05
N ASP A 258 16.43 8.09 10.61
CA ASP A 258 14.97 8.25 10.58
C ASP A 258 14.28 7.72 11.85
N ASN A 259 13.17 8.37 12.24
CA ASN A 259 12.37 8.03 13.42
C ASN A 259 11.47 6.82 13.15
N LEU A 260 11.99 5.62 13.36
CA LEU A 260 11.23 4.37 13.25
C LEU A 260 10.47 4.07 14.53
N VAL A 261 9.23 3.59 14.42
CA VAL A 261 8.44 3.18 15.58
C VAL A 261 8.87 1.79 16.06
N GLY A 262 9.31 1.71 17.31
CA GLY A 262 9.45 0.44 18.04
C GLY A 262 10.72 -0.38 17.76
N VAL A 263 11.84 0.27 17.42
CA VAL A 263 13.18 -0.36 17.49
C VAL A 263 13.69 -0.36 18.93
#